data_AF-A0A924S0B5-F1
#
_entry.id   AF-A0A924S0B5-F1
#
_cell.length_a   1.000
_cell.length_b   1.000
_cell.length_c   1.000
_cell.angle_alpha   90.00
_cell.angle_beta   90.00
_cell.angle_gamma   90.00
#
_symmetry.space_group_name_H-M   'P 1'
#
loop_
_entity.id
_entity.type
_entity.pdbx_description
1 polymer ?
#
loop_
_entity_poly.entity_id
_entity_poly.type
_entity_poly.pdbx_seq_one_letter_code
_entity_poly.pdbx_strand_id
1 'polypeptide(L)' 'KPIVIDGDKYTNPMPAVNYLSDQQIADVLTYVRNSFGNKASAISAAEVKTVRAKK' A
#
# COMPACT_ATOMS: atom_id res chain seq x y z
N LYS A 1 13.53 9.36 8.58
CA LYS A 1 13.03 9.71 9.94
C LYS A 1 12.24 8.51 10.47
N PRO A 2 12.35 8.15 11.75
CA PRO A 2 11.59 7.03 12.31
C PRO A 2 10.10 7.29 12.13
N ILE A 3 9.36 6.28 11.67
CA ILE A 3 7.90 6.31 11.64
C ILE A 3 7.44 5.74 12.98
N VAL A 4 6.59 6.47 13.70
CA VAL A 4 5.99 6.00 14.96
C VAL A 4 4.61 5.45 14.64
N ILE A 5 4.39 4.18 14.96
CA ILE A 5 3.10 3.49 14.78
C ILE A 5 2.75 2.93 16.15
N ASP A 6 1.61 3.34 16.70
CA ASP A 6 1.10 2.87 18.00
C ASP A 6 2.09 2.92 19.17
N GLY A 7 3.05 3.86 19.13
CA GLY A 7 4.07 4.06 20.15
C GLY A 7 5.42 3.40 19.84
N ASP A 8 5.46 2.48 18.88
CA ASP A 8 6.68 1.80 18.45
C ASP A 8 7.38 2.55 17.31
N LYS A 9 8.72 2.56 17.34
CA LYS A 9 9.56 3.25 16.34
C LYS A 9 10.06 2.27 15.29
N TYR A 10 9.70 2.53 14.03
CA TYR A 10 10.17 1.77 12.88
C TYR A 10 11.12 2.61 12.03
N THR A 11 12.29 2.05 11.73
CA THR A 11 13.33 2.68 10.89
C THR A 11 13.73 1.85 9.67
N ASN A 12 13.16 0.66 9.50
CA ASN A 12 13.53 -0.24 8.42
C ASN A 12 12.92 0.24 7.10
N PRO A 13 13.75 0.50 6.06
CA PRO A 13 13.24 0.88 4.76
C PRO A 13 12.55 -0.32 4.08
N MET A 14 11.34 -0.11 3.57
CA MET A 14 10.65 -1.10 2.75
C MET A 14 11.20 -1.03 1.31
N PRO A 15 11.72 -2.14 0.74
CA PRO A 15 12.16 -2.17 -0.66
C PRO A 15 11.01 -1.88 -1.63
N ALA A 16 11.35 -1.31 -2.79
CA ALA A 16 10.37 -1.09 -3.83
C ALA A 16 9.89 -2.41 -4.45
N VAL A 17 8.58 -2.59 -4.51
CA VAL A 17 7.94 -3.78 -5.08
C VAL A 17 7.60 -3.51 -6.55
N ASN A 18 8.59 -3.60 -7.44
CA ASN A 18 8.45 -3.27 -8.86
C ASN A 18 8.00 -4.44 -9.74
N TYR A 19 8.04 -5.67 -9.24
CA TYR A 19 7.70 -6.89 -9.98
C TYR A 19 6.20 -7.22 -9.98
N LEU A 20 5.40 -6.56 -9.13
CA LEU A 20 3.95 -6.73 -9.12
C LEU A 20 3.28 -5.85 -10.18
N SER A 21 2.27 -6.40 -10.84
CA SER A 21 1.40 -5.64 -11.74
C SER A 21 0.51 -4.67 -10.97
N ASP A 22 -0.01 -3.66 -11.67
CA ASP A 22 -0.91 -2.67 -11.05
C ASP A 22 -2.19 -3.31 -10.48
N GLN A 23 -2.67 -4.38 -11.13
CA GLN A 23 -3.81 -5.16 -10.65
C GLN A 23 -3.48 -5.89 -9.34
N GLN A 24 -2.34 -6.58 -9.28
CA GLN A 24 -1.92 -7.30 -8.07
C GLN A 24 -1.74 -6.34 -6.87
N ILE A 25 -1.22 -5.14 -7.12
CA ILE A 25 -1.09 -4.12 -6.08
C ILE A 25 -2.47 -3.63 -5.62
N ALA A 26 -3.39 -3.36 -6.56
CA ALA A 26 -4.75 -2.94 -6.25
C ALA A 26 -5.50 -3.98 -5.40
N ASP A 27 -5.36 -5.26 -5.74
CA ASP A 27 -6.01 -6.37 -5.02
C ASP A 27 -5.47 -6.51 -3.60
N VAL A 28 -4.14 -6.48 -3.43
CA VAL A 28 -3.50 -6.56 -2.10
C VAL A 28 -3.88 -5.35 -1.23
N LEU A 29 -3.87 -4.14 -1.79
CA LEU A 29 -4.26 -2.94 -1.07
C LEU A 29 -5.73 -2.98 -0.66
N THR A 30 -6.60 -3.47 -1.54
CA THR A 30 -8.03 -3.65 -1.26
C THR A 30 -8.26 -4.68 -0.17
N TYR A 31 -7.53 -5.80 -0.19
CA TYR A 31 -7.59 -6.82 0.85
C TYR A 31 -7.19 -6.25 2.21
N VAL A 32 -6.04 -5.56 2.31
CA VAL A 32 -5.58 -4.96 3.57
C VAL A 32 -6.55 -3.89 4.09
N ARG A 33 -7.16 -3.10 3.19
CA ARG A 33 -8.13 -2.05 3.51
C ARG A 33 -9.47 -2.55 4.02
N ASN A 34 -9.83 -3.79 3.72
CA ASN A 34 -11.07 -4.42 4.19
C ASN A 34 -10.82 -5.49 5.27
N SER A 35 -9.56 -5.83 5.54
CA SER A 35 -9.15 -6.82 6.53
C SER A 35 -8.61 -6.14 7.79
N PHE A 36 -8.29 -6.92 8.81
CA PHE A 36 -7.70 -6.43 10.07
C PHE A 36 -8.55 -5.39 10.81
N GLY A 37 -9.88 -5.41 10.59
CA GLY A 37 -10.81 -4.44 11.15
C GLY A 37 -10.91 -3.12 10.40
N ASN A 38 -10.19 -2.96 9.28
CA ASN A 38 -10.27 -1.77 8.44
C ASN A 38 -11.57 -1.76 7.62
N LYS A 39 -12.11 -0.56 7.41
CA LYS A 39 -13.29 -0.31 6.56
C LYS A 39 -13.01 0.85 5.61
N ALA A 40 -12.17 0.60 4.62
CA ALA A 40 -11.80 1.59 3.60
C ALA A 40 -12.22 1.13 2.20
N SER A 41 -12.41 2.10 1.29
CA SER A 41 -12.80 1.84 -0.09
C SER A 41 -11.76 1.00 -0.84
N ALA A 42 -12.23 0.17 -1.76
CA ALA A 42 -11.36 -0.59 -2.66
C ALA A 42 -10.48 0.35 -3.51
N ILE A 43 -9.31 -0.16 -3.89
CA ILE A 43 -8.37 0.53 -4.78
C ILE A 43 -8.46 -0.12 -6.16
N SER A 44 -8.56 0.70 -7.19
CA SER A 44 -8.55 0.26 -8.58
C SER A 44 -7.13 0.22 -9.16
N ALA A 45 -6.92 -0.63 -10.16
CA ALA A 45 -5.65 -0.67 -10.90
C ALA A 45 -5.33 0.67 -11.61
N ALA A 46 -6.35 1.43 -12.00
CA ALA A 46 -6.18 2.76 -12.62
C ALA A 46 -5.60 3.79 -11.63
N GLU A 47 -6.03 3.75 -10.37
CA GLU A 47 -5.47 4.59 -9.31
C GLU A 47 -4.01 4.22 -9.04
N VAL A 48 -3.69 2.91 -8.97
CA VAL A 48 -2.31 2.44 -8.80
C VAL A 48 -1.42 2.91 -9.95
N LYS A 49 -1.88 2.74 -11.20
CA LYS A 49 -1.15 3.18 -12.39
C LYS A 49 -0.89 4.69 -12.37
N THR A 50 -1.88 5.48 -11.96
CA THR A 50 -1.77 6.95 -11.86
C THR A 50 -0.71 7.35 -10.82
N VAL A 51 -0.69 6.70 -9.66
CA VAL A 51 0.31 6.97 -8.62
C VAL A 51 1.70 6.49 -9.05
N ARG A 52 1.80 5.33 -9.70
CA ARG A 52 3.08 4.80 -10.21
C ARG A 52 3.69 5.71 -11.28
N ALA A 53 2.86 6.33 -12.13
CA ALA A 53 3.30 7.27 -13.16
C ALA A 53 3.73 8.64 -12.59
N LYS A 54 3.33 8.99 -11.36
CA LYS A 54 3.73 10.23 -10.67
C LYS A 54 5.06 10.10 -9.92
N LYS A 55 5.72 8.94 -9.99
CA LYS A 55 6.95 8.64 -9.28
C LYS A 55 8.19 9.10 -10.03
#